data_AF-A0A4Q5RCP0-F1
#
_entry.id   AF-A0A4Q5RCP0-F1
#
_cell.length_a   1.000
_cell.length_b   1.000
_cell.length_c   1.000
_cell.angle_alpha   90.00
_cell.angle_beta   90.00
_cell.angle_gamma   90.00
#
_symmetry.space_group_name_H-M   'P 1'
#
loop_
_entity.id
_entity.type
_entity.pdbx_description
1 polymer ?
#
loop_
_entity_poly.entity_id
_entity_poly.type
_entity_poly.pdbx_seq_one_letter_code
_entity_poly.pdbx_strand_id
1 'polypeptide(L)' 'MFISILSFFFFTAIFQSQAQCSICTKTAQQMGEGPGRGLNAGILYLAAAPILILGIIGYKWYQSNRAS' A
#
# COMPACT_ATOMS: atom_id res chain seq x y z
N MET A 1 18.56 15.20 9.79
CA MET A 1 18.22 13.78 10.08
C MET A 1 16.80 13.45 9.65
N PHE A 2 15.76 14.09 10.19
CA PHE A 2 14.35 13.82 9.81
C PHE A 2 14.07 14.09 8.32
N ILE A 3 14.58 15.19 7.78
CA ILE A 3 14.44 15.57 6.36
C ILE A 3 15.11 14.53 5.43
N SER A 4 16.27 14.00 5.82
CA SER A 4 17.01 13.01 5.02
C SER A 4 16.27 11.67 4.95
N ILE A 5 15.59 11.26 6.02
CA ILE A 5 14.75 10.06 6.07
C ILE A 5 13.51 10.24 5.19
N LEU A 6 12.88 11.42 5.25
CA LEU A 6 11.72 11.75 4.43
C LEU A 6 12.05 11.73 2.94
N SER A 7 13.19 12.32 2.54
CA SER A 7 13.65 12.31 1.14
C SER A 7 13.99 10.91 0.64
N PHE A 8 14.59 10.06 1.50
CA PHE A 8 14.89 8.66 1.13
C PHE A 8 13.60 7.85 0.90
N PHE A 9 12.59 8.02 1.76
CA PHE A 9 11.30 7.36 1.60
C PHE A 9 10.55 7.80 0.34
N PHE A 10 10.66 9.08 -0.03
CA PHE A 10 10.05 9.60 -1.26
C PHE A 10 10.75 9.06 -2.52
N PHE A 11 12.07 8.86 -2.47
CA PHE A 11 12.85 8.33 -3.58
C PHE A 11 12.56 6.85 -3.85
N THR A 12 12.34 6.04 -2.80
CA THR A 12 12.01 4.61 -2.95
C THR A 12 10.58 4.38 -3.43
N ALA A 13 9.65 5.31 -3.18
CA ALA A 13 8.26 5.22 -3.63
C ALA A 13 8.08 5.31 -5.17
N ILE A 14 9.09 5.78 -5.91
CA ILE A 14 9.05 5.96 -7.37
C ILE A 14 9.36 4.64 -8.11
N PHE A 15 9.97 3.66 -7.44
CA PHE A 15 10.34 2.40 -8.06
C PHE A 15 9.15 1.44 -8.15
N GLN A 16 9.00 0.79 -9.31
CA GLN A 16 8.00 -0.24 -9.54
C GLN A 16 8.18 -1.38 -8.53
N SER A 17 7.24 -1.51 -7.59
CA SER A 17 7.32 -2.52 -6.54
C SER A 17 7.04 -3.91 -7.13
N GLN A 18 8.04 -4.78 -7.15
CA GLN A 18 7.82 -6.22 -7.32
C GLN A 18 7.09 -6.75 -6.08
N ALA A 19 6.08 -7.60 -6.24
CA ALA A 19 5.32 -8.15 -5.13
C ALA A 19 6.27 -8.81 -4.10
N GLN A 20 6.29 -8.29 -2.87
CA GLN A 20 7.24 -8.69 -1.82
C GLN A 20 6.82 -9.97 -1.08
N CYS A 21 5.56 -10.42 -1.23
CA CYS A 21 5.09 -11.67 -0.63
C CYS A 21 5.40 -12.86 -1.55
N SER A 22 6.43 -13.63 -1.21
CA SER A 22 6.88 -14.80 -1.95
C SER A 22 5.77 -15.85 -2.18
N ILE A 23 4.83 -15.98 -1.24
CA ILE A 23 3.67 -16.89 -1.34
C ILE A 23 2.68 -16.42 -2.42
N CYS A 24 2.44 -15.11 -2.50
CA CYS A 24 1.51 -14.53 -3.46
C CYS A 24 2.05 -14.63 -4.90
N THR A 25 3.36 -14.38 -5.07
CA THR A 25 4.03 -14.49 -6.38
C THR A 25 4.00 -15.92 -6.91
N LYS A 26 4.32 -16.92 -6.06
CA LYS A 26 4.25 -18.33 -6.48
C LYS A 26 2.84 -18.77 -6.84
N THR A 27 1.85 -18.35 -6.05
CA THR A 27 0.43 -18.68 -6.33
C THR A 27 -0.02 -18.04 -7.64
N ALA A 28 0.30 -16.77 -7.88
CA ALA A 28 -0.04 -16.08 -9.13
C ALA A 28 0.58 -16.76 -10.36
N GLN A 29 1.83 -17.20 -10.27
CA GLN A 29 2.54 -17.89 -11.36
C GLN A 29 1.91 -19.24 -11.74
N GLN A 30 1.25 -19.92 -10.79
CA GLN A 30 0.61 -21.21 -11.04
C GLN A 30 -0.78 -21.09 -11.70
N MET A 31 -1.38 -19.89 -11.73
CA MET A 31 -2.76 -19.69 -12.19
C MET A 31 -2.88 -19.12 -13.62
N GLY A 32 -1.78 -18.87 -14.32
CA GLY A 32 -1.76 -18.25 -15.65
C GLY A 32 -2.01 -16.74 -15.65
N GLU A 33 -1.84 -16.08 -16.80
CA GLU A 33 -1.86 -14.60 -16.92
C GLU A 33 -3.15 -13.94 -16.40
N GLY A 34 -4.33 -14.47 -16.74
CA GLY A 34 -5.62 -13.87 -16.36
C GLY A 34 -5.87 -13.87 -14.85
N PRO A 35 -5.95 -15.06 -14.22
CA PRO A 35 -6.14 -15.16 -12.77
C PRO A 35 -4.99 -14.57 -11.95
N GLY A 36 -3.74 -14.67 -12.44
CA GLY A 36 -2.57 -14.07 -11.78
C GLY A 36 -2.64 -12.55 -11.69
N ARG A 37 -3.12 -11.87 -12.75
CA ARG A 37 -3.38 -10.41 -12.73
C ARG A 37 -4.49 -10.03 -11.75
N GLY A 38 -5.58 -10.81 -11.72
CA GLY A 38 -6.68 -10.59 -10.77
C GLY A 38 -6.23 -10.71 -9.32
N LEU A 39 -5.39 -11.71 -9.01
CA LEU A 39 -4.83 -11.90 -7.67
C LEU A 39 -3.96 -10.71 -7.22
N ASN A 40 -3.08 -10.21 -8.09
CA ASN A 40 -2.24 -9.04 -7.80
C ASN A 40 -3.08 -7.78 -7.53
N ALA A 41 -4.15 -7.57 -8.30
CA ALA A 41 -5.08 -6.46 -8.05
C ALA A 41 -5.76 -6.59 -6.67
N GLY A 42 -6.14 -7.81 -6.28
CA GLY A 42 -6.69 -8.10 -4.96
C GLY A 42 -5.71 -7.80 -3.81
N ILE A 43 -4.43 -8.15 -3.95
CA ILE A 43 -3.40 -7.85 -2.96
C ILE A 43 -3.22 -6.34 -2.79
N LEU A 44 -3.12 -5.59 -3.89
CA LEU A 44 -3.01 -4.13 -3.84
C LEU A 44 -4.24 -3.49 -3.19
N TYR A 45 -5.44 -3.99 -3.50
CA TYR A 45 -6.68 -3.54 -2.87
C TYR A 45 -6.64 -3.75 -1.35
N LEU A 46 -6.29 -4.96 -0.91
CA LEU A 46 -6.20 -5.29 0.52
C LEU A 46 -5.10 -4.52 1.24
N ALA A 47 -3.98 -4.23 0.58
CA ALA A 47 -2.89 -3.43 1.13
C ALA A 47 -3.26 -1.94 1.25
N ALA A 48 -4.02 -1.39 0.29
CA ALA A 48 -4.46 0.00 0.32
C ALA A 48 -5.58 0.25 1.36
N ALA A 49 -6.46 -0.74 1.58
CA ALA A 49 -7.58 -0.63 2.51
C ALA A 49 -7.20 -0.14 3.93
N PRO A 50 -6.23 -0.74 4.66
CA PRO A 50 -5.89 -0.29 6.01
C PRO A 50 -5.30 1.13 6.03
N ILE A 51 -4.53 1.50 5.01
CA ILE A 51 -3.97 2.86 4.91
C ILE A 51 -5.08 3.89 4.71
N LEU A 52 -6.03 3.61 3.82
CA LEU A 52 -7.19 4.48 3.59
C LEU A 52 -8.07 4.61 4.83
N ILE A 53 -8.37 3.49 5.49
CA ILE A 53 -9.19 3.48 6.71
C ILE A 53 -8.55 4.33 7.80
N LEU A 54 -7.26 4.10 8.08
CA LEU A 54 -6.52 4.87 9.08
C LEU A 54 -6.41 6.34 8.71
N GLY A 55 -6.19 6.65 7.44
CA GLY A 55 -6.14 8.03 6.93
C GLY A 55 -7.46 8.77 7.13
N ILE A 56 -8.60 8.14 6.82
CA ILE A 56 -9.94 8.72 7.02
C ILE A 56 -10.21 8.95 8.51
N ILE A 57 -9.96 7.94 9.35
CA ILE A 57 -10.19 8.05 10.80
C ILE A 57 -9.32 9.16 11.39
N GLY A 58 -8.02 9.17 11.06
CA GLY A 58 -7.08 10.19 11.53
C GLY A 58 -7.48 11.60 11.09
N TYR A 59 -7.90 11.77 9.83
CA TYR A 59 -8.39 13.07 9.32
C TYR A 59 -9.64 13.56 10.06
N LYS A 60 -10.63 12.68 10.29
CA LYS A 60 -11.83 13.04 11.03
C LYS A 60 -11.54 13.41 12.49
N TRP A 61 -10.66 12.65 13.15
CA TRP A 61 -10.23 12.94 14.52
C TRP A 61 -9.55 14.31 14.60
N TYR A 62 -8.67 14.61 13.65
CA TYR A 62 -7.97 15.89 13.57
C TYR A 62 -8.91 17.08 13.43
N GLN A 63 -9.91 16.97 12.56
CA GLN A 63 -10.94 18.01 12.40
C GLN A 63 -11.75 18.20 13.68
N SER A 64 -12.13 17.11 14.36
CA SER A 64 -12.84 17.18 15.65
C SER A 64 -12.03 17.91 16.72
N ASN A 65 -10.72 17.62 16.80
CA ASN A 65 -9.81 18.25 17.77
C ASN A 65 -9.48 19.71 17.45
N ARG A 66 -9.64 20.16 16.19
CA ARG A 66 -9.47 21.56 15.77
C ARG A 66 -10.75 22.39 15.87
N ALA A 67 -11.91 21.75 15.87
CA ALA A 67 -13.21 22.39 16.02
C ALA A 67 -13.63 22.54 17.50
N SER A 68 -12.81 22.04 18.44
CA SER A 68 -12.94 22.24 19.89
C SER A 68 -11.98 23.32 20.35
#